data_AF-A0A420PBI1-F1
#
_entry.id   AF-A0A420PBI1-F1
#
_cell.length_a   1.000
_cell.length_b   1.000
_cell.length_c   1.000
_cell.angle_alpha   90.00
_cell.angle_beta   90.00
_cell.angle_gamma   90.00
#
_symmetry.space_group_name_H-M   'P 1'
#
loop_
_entity.id
_entity.type
_entity.pdbx_description
1 polymer ?
#
loop_
_entity_poly.entity_id
_entity_poly.type
_entity_poly.pdbx_seq_one_letter_code
_entity_poly.pdbx_strand_id
1 'polypeptide(L)'
;MTYVRRDSRLLADQIRPFQTRDILWLTINGMTIVNFYRQNDESDTLNTLIRWPVPERCLIAGDFNARHHTWQTGQATNRGQEIADWASENDLDLLNTPDIPTNPHGNTIDLAVTNMPLAEATVEDHLATSSDHFTLSLTVPDAGLAPMQPGRVRVTTDDELKRSLRSQSAGPHGRAHEAAPWWTEECAGAAAAFRAIKRLYPLGFNEEVQIAKLDFHRVVRRAKRLYWRNLIDTFSDSSSVFKAVRWLKSPGPFQPPPLQVDDVVYESQTDKANALRRATLERRTADDDIQDPWMLVSPPRLIPFLLEISLDEA
;
A
#
# COMPACT_ATOMS: atom_id res chain seq x y z
N MET A 1 -13.48 -7.73 -6.66
CA MET A 1 -13.94 -7.88 -5.25
C MET A 1 -13.04 -7.04 -4.36
N THR A 2 -13.59 -6.32 -3.38
CA THR A 2 -12.81 -5.54 -2.40
C THR A 2 -13.33 -5.83 -1.00
N TYR A 3 -12.44 -6.02 -0.03
CA TYR A 3 -12.80 -6.27 1.35
C TYR A 3 -11.92 -5.43 2.29
N VAL A 4 -12.49 -5.07 3.44
CA VAL A 4 -11.77 -4.41 4.53
C VAL A 4 -11.78 -5.35 5.72
N ARG A 5 -10.59 -5.64 6.27
CA ARG A 5 -10.47 -6.44 7.49
C ARG A 5 -11.06 -5.64 8.66
N ARG A 6 -11.98 -6.24 9.41
CA ARG A 6 -12.56 -5.60 10.60
C ARG A 6 -11.46 -5.29 11.63
N ASP A 7 -11.40 -4.03 12.05
CA ASP A 7 -10.53 -3.49 13.10
C ASP A 7 -11.24 -2.25 13.68
N SER A 8 -11.24 -2.07 14.99
CA SER A 8 -11.93 -0.94 15.64
C SER A 8 -11.36 0.43 15.28
N ARG A 9 -10.15 0.46 14.69
CA ARG A 9 -9.49 1.68 14.21
C ARG A 9 -9.82 2.01 12.75
N LEU A 10 -10.56 1.15 12.04
CA LEU A 10 -10.90 1.33 10.64
C LEU A 10 -12.39 1.67 10.49
N LEU A 11 -12.68 2.91 10.13
CA LEU A 11 -14.00 3.35 9.69
C LEU A 11 -14.02 3.29 8.17
N ALA A 12 -14.79 2.35 7.62
CA ALA A 12 -14.85 2.08 6.20
C ALA A 12 -16.28 2.24 5.66
N ASP A 13 -16.43 3.07 4.64
CA ASP A 13 -17.68 3.28 3.90
C ASP A 13 -17.45 3.02 2.42
N GLN A 14 -18.45 2.46 1.74
CA GLN A 14 -18.41 2.36 0.29
C GLN A 14 -19.11 3.56 -0.33
N ILE A 15 -18.43 4.23 -1.26
CA ILE A 15 -19.02 5.29 -2.09
C ILE A 15 -19.21 4.80 -3.51
N ARG A 16 -20.18 5.39 -4.23
CA ARG A 16 -20.54 4.99 -5.59
C ARG A 16 -20.73 6.23 -6.47
N PRO A 17 -19.63 6.90 -6.90
CA PRO A 17 -19.72 8.09 -7.74
C PRO A 17 -20.31 7.79 -9.13
N PHE A 18 -20.10 6.57 -9.61
CA PHE A 18 -20.61 6.10 -10.90
C PHE A 18 -21.22 4.70 -10.77
N GLN A 19 -22.14 4.38 -11.66
CA GLN A 19 -22.68 3.02 -11.80
C GLN A 19 -21.72 2.20 -12.69
N THR A 20 -20.81 1.48 -12.04
CA THR A 20 -19.87 0.56 -12.71
C THR A 20 -19.61 -0.66 -11.84
N ARG A 21 -19.33 -1.79 -12.48
CA ARG A 21 -18.91 -3.03 -11.83
C ARG A 21 -17.40 -3.06 -11.61
N ASP A 22 -16.65 -2.40 -12.47
CA ASP A 22 -15.22 -2.61 -12.64
C ASP A 22 -14.37 -1.60 -11.86
N ILE A 23 -15.01 -0.62 -11.21
CA ILE A 23 -14.37 0.29 -10.26
C ILE A 23 -15.13 0.30 -8.94
N LEU A 24 -14.41 0.13 -7.83
CA LEU A 24 -14.97 0.16 -6.48
C LEU A 24 -14.26 1.22 -5.64
N TRP A 25 -15.02 2.17 -5.09
CA TRP A 25 -14.51 3.22 -4.22
C TRP A 25 -14.89 2.97 -2.77
N LEU A 26 -13.91 3.09 -1.89
CA LEU A 26 -14.06 3.03 -0.44
C LEU A 26 -13.50 4.29 0.17
N THR A 27 -14.10 4.76 1.25
CA THR A 27 -13.49 5.73 2.16
C THR A 27 -13.09 4.98 3.41
N ILE A 28 -11.80 5.02 3.79
CA ILE A 28 -11.28 4.41 5.01
C ILE A 28 -10.53 5.47 5.81
N ASN A 29 -11.02 5.82 7.00
CA ASN A 29 -10.43 6.85 7.86
C ASN A 29 -10.16 8.18 7.11
N GLY A 30 -11.08 8.57 6.24
CA GLY A 30 -10.95 9.79 5.42
C GLY A 30 -10.01 9.67 4.20
N MET A 31 -9.38 8.51 3.97
CA MET A 31 -8.66 8.22 2.72
C MET A 31 -9.61 7.60 1.71
N THR A 32 -9.47 7.96 0.43
CA THR A 32 -10.22 7.29 -0.64
C THR A 32 -9.36 6.18 -1.23
N ILE A 33 -9.87 4.95 -1.26
CA ILE A 33 -9.22 3.79 -1.86
C ILE A 33 -10.08 3.30 -3.02
N VAL A 34 -9.46 3.18 -4.19
CA VAL A 34 -10.12 2.77 -5.43
C VAL A 34 -9.49 1.47 -5.91
N ASN A 35 -10.31 0.42 -6.01
CA ASN A 35 -9.96 -0.79 -6.72
C ASN A 35 -10.44 -0.66 -8.17
N PHE A 36 -9.50 -0.60 -9.10
CA PHE A 36 -9.75 -0.41 -10.52
C PHE A 36 -9.43 -1.69 -11.29
N TYR A 37 -10.38 -2.19 -12.05
CA TYR A 37 -10.19 -3.28 -13.00
C TYR A 37 -10.60 -2.81 -14.37
N ARG A 38 -9.78 -3.09 -15.39
CA ARG A 38 -10.12 -2.82 -16.77
C ARG A 38 -9.74 -4.01 -17.63
N GLN A 39 -10.69 -4.50 -18.43
CA GLN A 39 -10.39 -5.49 -19.47
C GLN A 39 -9.69 -4.83 -20.68
N ASN A 40 -8.85 -5.58 -21.39
CA ASN A 40 -8.29 -5.15 -22.67
C ASN A 40 -9.43 -4.74 -23.63
N ASP A 41 -9.23 -3.64 -24.36
CA ASP A 41 -10.14 -3.09 -25.38
C ASP A 41 -11.47 -2.47 -24.89
N GLU A 42 -11.74 -2.44 -23.58
CA GLU A 42 -12.91 -1.74 -23.02
C GLU A 42 -12.59 -0.27 -22.70
N SER A 43 -13.24 0.66 -23.41
CA SER A 43 -12.99 2.10 -23.29
C SER A 43 -13.64 2.75 -22.08
N ASP A 44 -14.81 2.25 -21.66
CA ASP A 44 -15.73 3.01 -20.82
C ASP A 44 -15.26 3.12 -19.37
N THR A 45 -14.60 2.08 -18.88
CA THR A 45 -14.06 2.03 -17.52
C THR A 45 -12.92 3.04 -17.32
N LEU A 46 -11.98 3.14 -18.26
CA LEU A 46 -10.92 4.16 -18.17
C LEU A 46 -11.48 5.58 -18.31
N ASN A 47 -12.46 5.78 -19.19
CA ASN A 47 -13.14 7.07 -19.33
C ASN A 47 -13.86 7.49 -18.04
N THR A 48 -14.44 6.52 -17.32
CA THR A 48 -15.07 6.76 -16.01
C THR A 48 -14.05 7.19 -14.97
N LEU A 49 -12.89 6.52 -14.92
CA LEU A 49 -11.80 6.88 -14.00
C LEU A 49 -11.25 8.28 -14.30
N ILE A 50 -10.96 8.59 -15.57
CA ILE A 50 -10.34 9.87 -15.96
C ILE A 50 -11.28 11.07 -15.70
N ARG A 51 -12.60 10.88 -15.86
CA ARG A 51 -13.60 11.94 -15.59
C ARG A 51 -13.88 12.16 -14.10
N TRP A 52 -13.46 11.23 -13.25
CA TRP A 52 -13.72 11.31 -11.82
C TRP A 52 -12.81 12.36 -11.16
N PRO A 53 -13.36 13.34 -10.41
CA PRO A 53 -12.53 14.29 -9.68
C PRO A 53 -11.81 13.58 -8.53
N VAL A 54 -10.49 13.42 -8.66
CA VAL A 54 -9.64 12.73 -7.69
C VAL A 54 -9.57 13.56 -6.39
N PRO A 55 -9.97 13.00 -5.23
CA PRO A 55 -9.88 13.72 -3.95
C PRO A 55 -8.46 13.72 -3.40
N GLU A 56 -8.21 14.56 -2.39
CA GLU A 56 -7.01 14.43 -1.56
C GLU A 56 -6.99 13.06 -0.85
N ARG A 57 -5.79 12.56 -0.55
CA ARG A 57 -5.57 11.27 0.14
C ARG A 57 -6.23 10.10 -0.58
N CYS A 58 -5.95 9.99 -1.87
CA CYS A 58 -6.49 8.98 -2.75
C CYS A 58 -5.43 7.94 -3.12
N LEU A 59 -5.77 6.67 -3.02
CA LEU A 59 -5.01 5.54 -3.56
C LEU A 59 -5.87 4.85 -4.62
N ILE A 60 -5.36 4.74 -5.84
CA ILE A 60 -5.98 3.97 -6.92
C ILE A 60 -5.05 2.81 -7.24
N ALA A 61 -5.58 1.59 -7.19
CA ALA A 61 -4.81 0.40 -7.51
C ALA A 61 -5.64 -0.66 -8.22
N GLY A 62 -4.99 -1.50 -9.03
CA GLY A 62 -5.58 -2.68 -9.64
C GLY A 62 -5.04 -2.92 -11.06
N ASP A 63 -5.79 -3.66 -11.87
CA ASP A 63 -5.38 -4.07 -13.21
C ASP A 63 -5.79 -3.02 -14.25
N PHE A 64 -4.79 -2.29 -14.76
CA PHE A 64 -5.00 -1.25 -15.77
C PHE A 64 -4.93 -1.80 -17.19
N ASN A 65 -4.38 -3.00 -17.39
CA ASN A 65 -4.15 -3.60 -18.70
C ASN A 65 -3.45 -2.64 -19.70
N ALA A 66 -2.52 -1.81 -19.21
CA ALA A 66 -1.82 -0.79 -20.00
C ALA A 66 -0.31 -0.73 -19.72
N ARG A 67 0.45 -0.30 -20.72
CA ARG A 67 1.90 -0.10 -20.62
C ARG A 67 2.29 1.30 -20.98
N HIS A 68 3.27 1.84 -20.28
CA HIS A 68 3.88 3.12 -20.56
C HIS A 68 5.32 3.11 -20.07
N HIS A 69 6.18 3.87 -20.74
CA HIS A 69 7.62 3.89 -20.50
C HIS A 69 8.02 4.33 -19.08
N THR A 70 7.10 4.91 -18.30
CA THR A 70 7.34 5.29 -16.90
C THR A 70 7.24 4.11 -15.92
N TRP A 71 6.52 3.03 -16.26
CA TRP A 71 6.43 1.81 -15.43
C TRP A 71 6.95 0.54 -16.10
N GLN A 72 7.04 0.49 -17.43
CA GLN A 72 7.61 -0.62 -18.18
C GLN A 72 8.33 -0.11 -19.43
N THR A 73 9.58 -0.49 -19.59
CA THR A 73 10.42 -0.20 -20.75
C THR A 73 9.79 -0.75 -22.02
N GLY A 74 9.66 0.11 -23.02
CA GLY A 74 9.08 -0.24 -24.31
C GLY A 74 8.12 0.83 -24.80
N GLN A 75 7.39 0.50 -25.85
CA GLN A 75 6.34 1.35 -26.39
C GLN A 75 5.11 1.33 -25.48
N ALA A 76 4.48 2.49 -25.32
CA ALA A 76 3.21 2.57 -24.61
C ALA A 76 2.12 1.81 -25.38
N THR A 77 1.26 1.09 -24.67
CA THR A 77 0.13 0.34 -25.26
C THR A 77 -1.14 0.54 -24.44
N ASN A 78 -2.29 0.28 -25.07
CA ASN A 78 -3.60 0.27 -24.41
C ASN A 78 -3.87 1.54 -23.60
N ARG A 79 -3.59 2.71 -24.20
CA ARG A 79 -3.80 4.05 -23.61
C ARG A 79 -2.94 4.36 -22.39
N GLY A 80 -1.77 3.71 -22.27
CA GLY A 80 -0.83 4.00 -21.18
C GLY A 80 -0.35 5.47 -21.14
N GLN A 81 -0.26 6.15 -22.28
CA GLN A 81 0.03 7.59 -22.31
C GLN A 81 -1.06 8.39 -21.60
N GLU A 82 -2.33 8.14 -21.91
CA GLU A 82 -3.46 8.85 -21.29
C GLU A 82 -3.54 8.61 -19.78
N ILE A 83 -3.20 7.39 -19.32
CA ILE A 83 -3.12 7.08 -17.88
C ILE A 83 -1.98 7.86 -17.22
N ALA A 84 -0.82 7.96 -17.88
CA ALA A 84 0.32 8.72 -17.36
C ALA A 84 0.02 10.23 -17.29
N ASP A 85 -0.61 10.77 -18.33
CA ASP A 85 -1.02 12.17 -18.37
C ASP A 85 -2.07 12.46 -17.28
N TRP A 86 -3.12 11.63 -17.18
CA TRP A 86 -4.15 11.74 -16.13
C TRP A 86 -3.54 11.67 -14.72
N ALA A 87 -2.63 10.74 -14.46
CA ALA A 87 -1.97 10.63 -13.16
C ALA A 87 -1.15 11.89 -12.86
N SER A 88 -0.41 12.41 -13.85
CA SER A 88 0.36 13.65 -13.71
C SER A 88 -0.51 14.87 -13.48
N GLU A 89 -1.65 14.99 -14.16
CA GLU A 89 -2.60 16.11 -14.02
C GLU A 89 -3.29 16.12 -12.65
N ASN A 90 -3.35 14.97 -11.96
CA ASN A 90 -3.99 14.80 -10.66
C ASN A 90 -2.99 14.62 -9.51
N ASP A 91 -1.70 14.93 -9.74
CA ASP A 91 -0.61 14.79 -8.75
C ASP A 91 -0.54 13.38 -8.11
N LEU A 92 -0.80 12.34 -8.92
CA LEU A 92 -0.76 10.95 -8.51
C LEU A 92 0.61 10.34 -8.81
N ASP A 93 1.37 10.06 -7.74
CA ASP A 93 2.64 9.36 -7.80
C ASP A 93 2.42 7.87 -8.11
N LEU A 94 3.13 7.35 -9.11
CA LEU A 94 3.22 5.92 -9.38
C LEU A 94 4.09 5.23 -8.32
N LEU A 95 3.51 4.26 -7.61
CA LEU A 95 4.22 3.48 -6.59
C LEU A 95 4.98 2.28 -7.15
N ASN A 96 4.60 1.78 -8.32
CA ASN A 96 5.28 0.66 -8.96
C ASN A 96 6.77 0.95 -9.16
N THR A 97 7.60 -0.06 -8.88
CA THR A 97 9.00 -0.01 -9.31
C THR A 97 9.04 -0.28 -10.82
N PRO A 98 9.64 0.61 -11.63
CA PRO A 98 9.70 0.41 -13.07
C PRO A 98 10.36 -0.91 -13.46
N ASP A 99 9.83 -1.56 -14.49
CA ASP A 99 10.30 -2.84 -15.05
C ASP A 99 10.18 -4.04 -14.12
N ILE A 100 9.53 -3.91 -12.96
CA ILE A 100 9.19 -5.05 -12.13
C ILE A 100 7.86 -5.64 -12.63
N PRO A 101 7.85 -6.89 -13.13
CA PRO A 101 6.64 -7.51 -13.63
C PRO A 101 5.60 -7.69 -12.52
N THR A 102 4.34 -7.55 -12.88
CA THR A 102 3.17 -7.89 -12.06
C THR A 102 2.50 -9.17 -12.53
N ASN A 103 3.06 -9.84 -13.54
CA ASN A 103 2.66 -11.18 -13.96
C ASN A 103 3.86 -12.02 -14.45
N PRO A 104 3.71 -13.36 -14.56
CA PRO A 104 4.76 -14.26 -15.05
C PRO A 104 5.19 -14.00 -16.50
N HIS A 105 4.40 -13.25 -17.26
CA HIS A 105 4.69 -12.91 -18.66
C HIS A 105 5.66 -11.73 -18.82
N GLY A 106 6.12 -11.14 -17.72
CA GLY A 106 7.07 -10.02 -17.76
C GLY A 106 6.40 -8.66 -17.99
N ASN A 107 5.08 -8.55 -17.83
CA ASN A 107 4.37 -7.29 -17.97
C ASN A 107 4.09 -6.65 -16.62
N THR A 108 4.05 -5.32 -16.59
CA THR A 108 3.68 -4.47 -15.45
C THR A 108 2.38 -3.77 -15.83
N ILE A 109 1.26 -4.44 -15.55
CA ILE A 109 -0.09 -3.98 -15.93
C ILE A 109 -0.98 -3.71 -14.72
N ASP A 110 -0.59 -4.21 -13.55
CA ASP A 110 -1.21 -3.89 -12.27
C ASP A 110 -0.50 -2.66 -11.71
N LEU A 111 -1.22 -1.56 -11.54
CA LEU A 111 -0.65 -0.29 -11.11
C LEU A 111 -1.20 0.13 -9.76
N ALA A 112 -0.40 0.89 -9.01
CA ALA A 112 -0.81 1.62 -7.83
C ALA A 112 -0.31 3.07 -7.95
N VAL A 113 -1.25 4.01 -7.90
CA VAL A 113 -0.99 5.45 -7.98
C VAL A 113 -1.66 6.19 -6.83
N THR A 114 -1.02 7.22 -6.26
CA THR A 114 -1.55 7.93 -5.10
C THR A 114 -1.02 9.34 -4.96
N ASN A 115 -1.80 10.25 -4.39
CA ASN A 115 -1.35 11.58 -3.94
C ASN A 115 -0.94 11.60 -2.45
N MET A 116 -0.82 10.43 -1.82
CA MET A 116 -0.37 10.31 -0.44
C MET A 116 1.16 10.19 -0.37
N PRO A 117 1.86 11.16 0.25
CA PRO A 117 3.30 11.11 0.35
C PRO A 117 3.74 9.93 1.23
N LEU A 118 4.92 9.36 0.94
CA LEU A 118 5.50 8.21 1.69
C LEU A 118 4.72 6.90 1.56
N ALA A 119 3.76 6.81 0.64
CA ALA A 119 3.20 5.53 0.26
C ALA A 119 4.26 4.68 -0.48
N GLU A 120 4.22 3.38 -0.29
CA GLU A 120 5.16 2.42 -0.86
C GLU A 120 4.40 1.23 -1.46
N ALA A 121 4.97 0.62 -2.51
CA ALA A 121 4.48 -0.60 -3.11
C ALA A 121 5.59 -1.63 -3.26
N THR A 122 5.28 -2.89 -2.95
CA THR A 122 6.13 -4.05 -3.21
C THR A 122 5.35 -5.12 -3.96
N VAL A 123 6.01 -5.80 -4.89
CA VAL A 123 5.46 -6.99 -5.54
C VAL A 123 5.79 -8.20 -4.66
N GLU A 124 4.76 -8.86 -4.14
CA GLU A 124 4.84 -10.02 -3.28
C GLU A 124 4.45 -11.28 -4.07
N ASP A 125 5.44 -11.85 -4.76
CA ASP A 125 5.27 -13.06 -5.58
C ASP A 125 4.73 -14.27 -4.79
N HIS A 126 5.15 -14.41 -3.53
CA HIS A 126 4.79 -15.50 -2.63
C HIS A 126 3.35 -15.43 -2.11
N LEU A 127 2.66 -14.30 -2.31
CA LEU A 127 1.24 -14.13 -1.99
C LEU A 127 0.33 -14.40 -3.20
N ALA A 128 0.90 -14.71 -4.36
CA ALA A 128 0.13 -15.03 -5.56
C ALA A 128 -0.80 -16.22 -5.31
N THR A 129 -2.11 -15.97 -5.39
CA THR A 129 -3.17 -16.94 -5.10
C THR A 129 -3.49 -17.79 -6.33
N SER A 130 -2.49 -18.51 -6.86
CA SER A 130 -2.59 -19.29 -8.12
C SER A 130 -3.07 -18.50 -9.35
N SER A 131 -3.11 -17.16 -9.23
CA SER A 131 -3.42 -16.22 -10.30
C SER A 131 -2.24 -16.08 -11.25
N ASP A 132 -2.53 -15.68 -12.48
CA ASP A 132 -1.54 -15.19 -13.43
C ASP A 132 -1.06 -13.76 -13.12
N HIS A 133 -1.50 -13.16 -12.01
CA HIS A 133 -0.99 -11.90 -11.46
C HIS A 133 -0.25 -12.12 -10.13
N PHE A 134 0.83 -11.35 -9.92
CA PHE A 134 1.50 -11.22 -8.64
C PHE A 134 0.75 -10.26 -7.73
N THR A 135 0.89 -10.43 -6.42
CA THR A 135 0.22 -9.56 -5.45
C THR A 135 1.00 -8.26 -5.28
N LEU A 136 0.30 -7.12 -5.33
CA LEU A 136 0.85 -5.82 -4.93
C LEU A 136 0.52 -5.57 -3.45
N SER A 137 1.54 -5.43 -2.62
CA SER A 137 1.42 -4.98 -1.23
C SER A 137 1.68 -3.49 -1.17
N LEU A 138 0.72 -2.74 -0.62
CA LEU A 138 0.76 -1.29 -0.57
C LEU A 138 0.75 -0.84 0.89
N THR A 139 1.69 0.01 1.25
CA THR A 139 1.75 0.64 2.58
C THR A 139 1.50 2.13 2.41
N VAL A 140 0.46 2.64 3.06
CA VAL A 140 0.15 4.08 3.09
C VAL A 140 0.34 4.59 4.52
N PRO A 141 1.03 5.73 4.71
CA PRO A 141 1.19 6.29 6.04
C PRO A 141 -0.14 6.82 6.54
N ASP A 142 -0.46 6.50 7.79
CA ASP A 142 -1.59 7.10 8.46
C ASP A 142 -1.25 8.56 8.81
N ALA A 143 -1.69 9.49 7.97
CA ALA A 143 -1.77 10.90 8.36
C ALA A 143 -2.98 11.03 9.31
N GLY A 144 -2.77 10.70 10.58
CA GLY A 144 -3.86 10.58 11.55
C GLY A 144 -4.77 11.81 11.58
N LEU A 145 -6.07 11.58 11.42
CA LEU A 145 -7.14 12.42 11.94
C LEU A 145 -8.37 11.52 12.20
N ALA A 146 -8.37 10.88 13.36
CA ALA A 146 -9.57 10.86 14.18
C ALA A 146 -9.18 11.53 15.50
N PRO A 147 -9.93 12.53 16.01
CA PRO A 147 -9.70 13.00 17.37
C PRO A 147 -9.89 11.79 18.29
N MET A 148 -8.80 11.33 18.90
CA MET A 148 -8.89 10.45 20.05
C MET A 148 -9.78 11.17 21.06
N GLN A 149 -10.95 10.62 21.33
CA GLN A 149 -11.65 10.96 22.57
C GLN A 149 -10.63 10.69 23.69
N PRO A 150 -10.25 11.68 24.51
CA PRO A 150 -9.28 11.46 25.55
C PRO A 150 -9.87 10.51 26.59
N GLY A 151 -9.63 9.21 26.41
CA GLY A 151 -9.73 8.23 27.48
C GLY A 151 -8.78 8.70 28.57
N ARG A 152 -9.33 9.05 29.74
CA ARG A 152 -8.57 9.48 30.91
C ARG A 152 -7.58 8.38 31.32
N VAL A 153 -6.34 8.50 30.89
CA VAL A 153 -5.24 7.73 31.48
C VAL A 153 -4.81 8.46 32.74
N ARG A 154 -5.15 7.88 33.90
CA ARG A 154 -4.51 8.25 35.17
C ARG A 154 -3.09 7.69 35.15
N VAL A 155 -2.11 8.56 34.89
CA VAL A 155 -0.69 8.25 35.12
C VAL A 155 -0.42 8.40 36.60
N THR A 156 -0.12 7.30 37.28
CA THR A 156 0.37 7.31 38.65
C THR A 156 1.87 7.11 38.65
N THR A 157 2.58 8.16 39.09
CA THR A 157 3.99 8.26 39.51
C THR A 157 4.99 8.88 38.53
N ASP A 158 5.76 9.85 39.07
CA ASP A 158 6.79 10.67 38.42
C ASP A 158 7.94 9.85 37.78
N ASP A 159 8.03 8.56 38.08
CA ASP A 159 9.08 7.68 37.58
C ASP A 159 8.89 7.29 36.10
N GLU A 160 7.66 7.37 35.57
CA GLU A 160 7.39 7.18 34.13
C GLU A 160 7.79 8.42 33.31
N LEU A 161 7.66 9.62 33.87
CA LEU A 161 8.10 10.88 33.27
C LEU A 161 9.63 10.94 33.14
N LYS A 162 10.37 10.45 34.15
CA LYS A 162 11.84 10.38 34.11
C LYS A 162 12.37 9.34 33.11
N ARG A 163 11.62 8.26 32.84
CA ARG A 163 11.96 7.28 31.81
C ARG A 163 11.79 7.85 30.40
N SER A 164 10.76 8.66 30.17
CA SER A 164 10.50 9.33 28.89
C SER A 164 11.46 10.49 28.55
N LEU A 165 12.07 11.11 29.56
CA LEU A 165 13.07 12.18 29.35
C LEU A 165 14.49 11.63 29.10
N ARG A 166 14.82 10.44 29.62
CA ARG A 166 16.11 9.77 29.36
C ARG A 166 16.23 9.20 27.95
N SER A 167 15.12 8.89 27.28
CA SER A 167 15.14 8.44 25.87
C SER A 167 15.40 9.56 24.86
N GLN A 168 15.26 10.83 25.26
CA GLN A 168 15.49 11.99 24.37
C GLN A 168 16.89 12.60 24.49
N SER A 169 17.75 12.10 25.39
CA SER A 169 19.08 12.68 25.65
C SER A 169 20.25 11.69 25.52
N ALA A 170 20.02 10.47 25.03
CA ALA A 170 21.08 9.54 24.65
C ALA A 170 21.28 9.56 23.13
N GLY A 171 22.19 10.41 22.66
CA GLY A 171 22.72 10.30 21.30
C GLY A 171 23.41 8.94 21.12
N PRO A 172 23.21 8.23 20.00
CA PRO A 172 23.82 6.92 19.82
C PRO A 172 25.32 7.10 19.54
N HIS A 173 26.13 6.99 20.58
CA HIS A 173 27.49 6.46 20.48
C HIS A 173 27.38 4.94 20.62
N GLY A 174 27.24 4.25 19.48
CA GLY A 174 27.11 2.81 19.42
C GLY A 174 27.40 2.31 18.02
N ARG A 175 28.69 2.01 17.76
CA ARG A 175 29.28 1.42 16.55
C ARG A 175 29.04 2.22 15.27
N ALA A 176 30.13 2.65 14.63
CA ALA A 176 30.08 3.16 13.27
C ALA A 176 29.49 2.07 12.37
N HIS A 177 28.19 2.14 12.10
CA HIS A 177 27.64 1.57 10.88
C HIS A 177 28.41 2.27 9.76
N GLU A 178 29.25 1.53 9.05
CA GLU A 178 29.79 2.00 7.78
C GLU A 178 28.62 2.61 7.01
N ALA A 179 28.75 3.89 6.64
CA ALA A 179 27.74 4.59 5.88
C ALA A 179 27.35 3.70 4.69
N ALA A 180 26.06 3.63 4.38
CA ALA A 180 25.56 2.75 3.34
C ALA A 180 26.46 2.87 2.09
N PRO A 181 26.94 1.78 1.50
CA PRO A 181 28.07 1.82 0.55
C PRO A 181 27.74 2.55 -0.76
N TRP A 182 26.47 2.82 -1.02
CA TRP A 182 25.97 3.66 -2.12
C TRP A 182 25.81 5.15 -1.74
N TRP A 183 26.13 5.55 -0.51
CA TRP A 183 26.02 6.92 -0.01
C TRP A 183 27.23 7.74 -0.46
N THR A 184 27.08 8.46 -1.56
CA THR A 184 28.14 9.28 -2.15
C THR A 184 28.19 10.69 -1.55
N GLU A 185 29.27 11.43 -1.81
CA GLU A 185 29.37 12.86 -1.48
C GLU A 185 28.24 13.68 -2.16
N GLU A 186 27.83 13.31 -3.38
CA GLU A 186 26.67 13.88 -4.08
C GLU A 186 25.37 13.67 -3.28
N CYS A 187 25.16 12.48 -2.70
CA CYS A 187 24.03 12.20 -1.83
C CYS A 187 24.07 13.05 -0.55
N ALA A 188 25.26 13.20 0.05
CA ALA A 188 25.44 14.02 1.24
C ALA A 188 25.16 15.50 0.95
N GLY A 189 25.64 16.03 -0.18
CA GLY A 189 25.39 17.38 -0.64
C GLY A 189 23.91 17.64 -0.92
N ALA A 190 23.24 16.75 -1.66
CA ALA A 190 21.81 16.87 -1.93
C ALA A 190 20.96 16.76 -0.66
N ALA A 191 21.34 15.89 0.29
CA ALA A 191 20.69 15.80 1.60
C ALA A 191 20.88 17.08 2.42
N ALA A 192 22.05 17.71 2.36
CA ALA A 192 22.32 18.96 3.05
C ALA A 192 21.52 20.13 2.44
N ALA A 193 21.44 20.21 1.11
CA ALA A 193 20.63 21.20 0.40
C ALA A 193 19.13 21.06 0.72
N PHE A 194 18.60 19.84 0.66
CA PHE A 194 17.21 19.57 1.07
C PHE A 194 16.95 19.94 2.54
N ARG A 195 17.87 19.58 3.46
CA ARG A 195 17.75 19.94 4.88
C ARG A 195 17.80 21.46 5.10
N ALA A 196 18.59 22.20 4.32
CA ALA A 196 18.66 23.65 4.41
C ALA A 196 17.32 24.28 4.00
N ILE A 197 16.75 23.87 2.87
CA ILE A 197 15.46 24.38 2.37
C ILE A 197 14.31 23.99 3.31
N LYS A 198 14.30 22.76 3.83
CA LYS A 198 13.33 22.32 4.83
C LYS A 198 13.36 23.15 6.13
N ARG A 199 14.53 23.66 6.53
CA ARG A 199 14.65 24.54 7.71
C ARG A 199 14.05 25.93 7.48
N LEU A 200 14.04 26.42 6.24
CA LEU A 200 13.44 27.71 5.89
C LEU A 200 11.91 27.66 5.90
N TYR A 201 11.32 26.49 5.63
CA TYR A 201 9.87 26.28 5.56
C TYR A 201 9.41 25.15 6.49
N PRO A 202 9.34 25.38 7.82
CA PRO A 202 9.11 24.34 8.81
C PRO A 202 7.73 23.65 8.73
N LEU A 203 6.75 24.29 8.06
CA LEU A 203 5.42 23.72 7.83
C LEU A 203 5.37 22.75 6.64
N GLY A 204 6.41 22.65 5.81
CA GLY A 204 6.57 21.59 4.80
C GLY A 204 5.71 21.70 3.52
N PHE A 205 4.77 22.64 3.47
CA PHE A 205 3.91 22.92 2.30
C PHE A 205 4.46 24.08 1.48
N ASN A 206 5.64 23.89 0.87
CA ASN A 206 6.23 24.87 -0.04
C ASN A 206 6.82 24.17 -1.26
N GLU A 207 6.58 24.73 -2.45
CA GLU A 207 7.04 24.21 -3.74
C GLU A 207 8.56 23.97 -3.76
N GLU A 208 9.35 24.86 -3.17
CA GLU A 208 10.80 24.73 -3.08
C GLU A 208 11.23 23.53 -2.22
N VAL A 209 10.46 23.21 -1.18
CA VAL A 209 10.71 22.01 -0.35
C VAL A 209 10.42 20.75 -1.14
N GLN A 210 9.38 20.74 -1.98
CA GLN A 210 9.03 19.59 -2.82
C GLN A 210 10.06 19.39 -3.94
N ILE A 211 10.48 20.46 -4.62
CA ILE A 211 11.54 20.41 -5.64
C ILE A 211 12.85 19.90 -5.02
N ALA A 212 13.27 20.45 -3.89
CA ALA A 212 14.49 20.02 -3.20
C ALA A 212 14.42 18.55 -2.73
N LYS A 213 13.23 18.09 -2.33
CA LYS A 213 12.99 16.68 -1.96
C LYS A 213 13.10 15.76 -3.18
N LEU A 214 12.50 16.14 -4.31
CA LEU A 214 12.56 15.40 -5.57
C LEU A 214 14.01 15.30 -6.07
N ASP A 215 14.77 16.39 -6.02
CA ASP A 215 16.17 16.41 -6.42
C ASP A 215 17.05 15.53 -5.52
N PHE A 216 16.85 15.61 -4.19
CA PHE A 216 17.51 14.71 -3.25
C PHE A 216 17.19 13.23 -3.57
N HIS A 217 15.92 12.89 -3.77
CA HIS A 217 15.53 11.52 -4.12
C HIS A 217 16.06 11.08 -5.48
N ARG A 218 16.21 11.98 -6.46
CA ARG A 218 16.80 11.69 -7.77
C ARG A 218 18.28 11.31 -7.64
N VAL A 219 19.04 12.07 -6.84
CA VAL A 219 20.46 11.80 -6.58
C VAL A 219 20.64 10.47 -5.85
N VAL A 220 19.84 10.19 -4.81
CA VAL A 220 19.92 8.92 -4.07
C VAL A 220 19.57 7.73 -4.96
N ARG A 221 18.52 7.83 -5.79
CA ARG A 221 18.17 6.76 -6.75
C ARG A 221 19.29 6.50 -7.74
N ARG A 222 19.91 7.55 -8.28
CA ARG A 222 21.06 7.44 -9.19
C ARG A 222 22.25 6.76 -8.52
N ALA A 223 22.59 7.17 -7.30
CA ALA A 223 23.72 6.61 -6.56
C ALA A 223 23.52 5.12 -6.23
N LYS A 224 22.32 4.74 -5.76
CA LYS A 224 21.95 3.33 -5.55
C LYS A 224 22.09 2.52 -6.85
N ARG A 225 21.55 3.02 -7.96
CA ARG A 225 21.61 2.33 -9.26
C ARG A 225 23.05 2.13 -9.75
N LEU A 226 23.89 3.14 -9.64
CA LEU A 226 25.30 3.06 -10.03
C LEU A 226 26.08 2.10 -9.14
N TYR A 227 25.85 2.13 -7.83
CA TYR A 227 26.46 1.20 -6.89
C TYR A 227 26.13 -0.26 -7.24
N TRP A 228 24.84 -0.57 -7.41
CA TRP A 228 24.42 -1.94 -7.75
C TRP A 228 24.95 -2.40 -9.10
N ARG A 229 24.98 -1.52 -10.11
CA ARG A 229 25.57 -1.83 -11.42
C ARG A 229 27.06 -2.18 -11.30
N ASN A 230 27.84 -1.33 -10.65
CA ASN A 230 29.28 -1.55 -10.47
C ASN A 230 29.57 -2.79 -9.61
N LEU A 231 28.73 -3.06 -8.60
CA LEU A 231 28.86 -4.25 -7.77
C LEU A 231 28.59 -5.52 -8.58
N ILE A 232 27.61 -5.51 -9.47
CA ILE A 232 27.32 -6.63 -10.37
C ILE A 232 28.47 -6.81 -11.38
N ASP A 233 28.98 -5.73 -11.95
CA ASP A 233 30.10 -5.75 -12.91
C ASP A 233 31.41 -6.29 -12.29
N THR A 234 31.53 -6.27 -10.95
CA THR A 234 32.68 -6.83 -10.23
C THR A 234 32.55 -8.31 -9.92
N PHE A 235 31.40 -8.95 -10.20
CA PHE A 235 31.23 -10.39 -9.99
C PHE A 235 31.99 -11.18 -11.07
N SER A 236 33.05 -11.85 -10.66
CA SER A 236 33.85 -12.72 -11.52
C SER A 236 33.54 -14.21 -11.33
N ASP A 237 32.73 -14.56 -10.34
CA ASP A 237 32.42 -15.93 -9.96
C ASP A 237 30.96 -16.11 -9.52
N SER A 238 30.46 -17.33 -9.68
CA SER A 238 29.07 -17.67 -9.34
C SER A 238 28.77 -17.53 -7.83
N SER A 239 29.77 -17.66 -6.95
CA SER A 239 29.61 -17.47 -5.49
C SER A 239 29.22 -16.04 -5.13
N SER A 240 29.82 -15.04 -5.80
CA SER A 240 29.49 -13.63 -5.60
C SER A 240 28.05 -13.31 -6.01
N VAL A 241 27.57 -13.94 -7.09
CA VAL A 241 26.16 -13.88 -7.51
C VAL A 241 25.24 -14.46 -6.43
N PHE A 242 25.56 -15.64 -5.87
CA PHE A 242 24.75 -16.25 -4.81
C PHE A 242 24.72 -15.42 -3.52
N LYS A 243 25.84 -14.76 -3.17
CA LYS A 243 25.87 -13.82 -2.04
C LYS A 243 24.96 -12.62 -2.28
N ALA A 244 24.95 -12.05 -3.49
CA ALA A 244 24.06 -10.94 -3.84
C ALA A 244 22.58 -11.36 -3.83
N VAL A 245 22.24 -12.55 -4.35
CA VAL A 245 20.89 -13.11 -4.33
C VAL A 245 20.39 -13.35 -2.90
N ARG A 246 21.28 -13.66 -1.95
CA ARG A 246 20.93 -13.78 -0.52
C ARG A 246 20.46 -12.47 0.10
N TRP A 247 20.88 -11.31 -0.44
CA TRP A 247 20.42 -9.99 0.00
C TRP A 247 19.05 -9.61 -0.59
N LEU A 248 18.66 -10.22 -1.72
CA LEU A 248 17.31 -10.10 -2.29
C LEU A 248 16.29 -11.00 -1.60
N LYS A 249 16.72 -12.08 -0.93
CA LYS A 249 15.81 -12.95 -0.20
C LYS A 249 15.47 -12.33 1.15
N SER A 250 14.22 -11.88 1.29
CA SER A 250 13.61 -11.60 2.58
C SER A 250 13.85 -12.76 3.56
N PRO A 251 14.00 -12.49 4.87
CA PRO A 251 14.24 -13.53 5.87
C PRO A 251 13.07 -14.52 5.96
N GLY A 252 13.10 -15.57 5.14
CA GLY A 252 12.19 -16.71 5.15
C GLY A 252 10.73 -16.39 4.79
N PRO A 253 9.99 -17.32 4.17
CA PRO A 253 8.53 -17.19 4.08
C PRO A 253 7.94 -17.19 5.48
N PHE A 254 7.16 -16.15 5.82
CA PHE A 254 6.37 -16.10 7.04
C PHE A 254 5.53 -17.37 7.15
N GLN A 255 5.75 -18.16 8.20
CA GLN A 255 4.95 -19.32 8.51
C GLN A 255 3.83 -18.85 9.45
N PRO A 256 2.57 -18.74 8.98
CA PRO A 256 1.48 -18.41 9.85
C PRO A 256 1.33 -19.52 10.92
N PRO A 257 0.96 -19.16 12.16
CA PRO A 257 0.78 -20.14 13.22
C PRO A 257 -0.25 -21.22 12.84
N PRO A 258 -0.20 -22.41 13.46
CA PRO A 258 -1.19 -23.47 13.23
C PRO A 258 -2.62 -22.94 13.46
N LEU A 259 -3.56 -23.40 12.64
CA LEU A 259 -4.97 -23.00 12.75
C LEU A 259 -5.74 -24.09 13.50
N GLN A 260 -6.44 -23.74 14.58
CA GLN A 260 -7.31 -24.67 15.31
C GLN A 260 -8.78 -24.37 14.98
N VAL A 261 -9.51 -25.38 14.51
CA VAL A 261 -10.97 -25.33 14.32
C VAL A 261 -11.56 -26.58 14.95
N ASP A 262 -12.51 -26.42 15.88
CA ASP A 262 -13.22 -27.51 16.56
C ASP A 262 -12.29 -28.65 17.03
N ASP A 263 -11.24 -28.27 17.78
CA ASP A 263 -10.20 -29.16 18.33
C ASP A 263 -9.25 -29.88 17.35
N VAL A 264 -9.33 -29.55 16.05
CA VAL A 264 -8.39 -30.04 15.03
C VAL A 264 -7.39 -28.94 14.67
N VAL A 265 -6.09 -29.27 14.73
CA VAL A 265 -4.99 -28.35 14.38
C VAL A 265 -4.52 -28.61 12.95
N TYR A 266 -4.57 -27.56 12.12
CA TYR A 266 -4.13 -27.56 10.74
C TYR A 266 -2.81 -26.80 10.60
N GLU A 267 -1.76 -27.49 10.16
CA GLU A 267 -0.41 -26.94 10.03
C GLU A 267 -0.07 -26.55 8.58
N SER A 268 -0.56 -27.31 7.60
CA SER A 268 -0.32 -27.03 6.18
C SER A 268 -1.22 -25.90 5.65
N GLN A 269 -0.70 -25.11 4.71
CA GLN A 269 -1.46 -24.00 4.11
C GLN A 269 -2.72 -24.48 3.38
N THR A 270 -2.64 -25.62 2.69
CA THR A 270 -3.78 -26.22 1.99
C THR A 270 -4.86 -26.65 2.97
N ASP A 271 -4.48 -27.26 4.10
CA ASP A 271 -5.46 -27.70 5.10
C ASP A 271 -6.08 -26.53 5.84
N LYS A 272 -5.29 -25.48 6.13
CA LYS A 272 -5.80 -24.21 6.69
C LYS A 272 -6.83 -23.56 5.74
N ALA A 273 -6.53 -23.51 4.45
CA ALA A 273 -7.45 -22.96 3.44
C ALA A 273 -8.76 -23.76 3.36
N ASN A 274 -8.67 -25.09 3.37
CA ASN A 274 -9.85 -25.97 3.36
C ASN A 274 -10.67 -25.84 4.65
N ALA A 275 -10.02 -25.82 5.82
CA ALA A 275 -10.70 -25.65 7.11
C ALA A 275 -11.48 -24.32 7.17
N LEU A 276 -10.85 -23.22 6.72
CA LEU A 276 -11.52 -21.92 6.61
C LEU A 276 -12.67 -21.97 5.62
N ARG A 277 -12.49 -22.56 4.43
CA ARG A 277 -13.55 -22.72 3.42
C ARG A 277 -14.77 -23.42 4.00
N ARG A 278 -14.58 -24.52 4.73
CA ARG A 278 -15.69 -25.24 5.39
C ARG A 278 -16.36 -24.40 6.48
N ALA A 279 -15.56 -23.80 7.36
CA ALA A 279 -16.09 -23.03 8.49
C ALA A 279 -16.86 -21.76 8.07
N THR A 280 -16.46 -21.12 6.97
CA THR A 280 -17.00 -19.81 6.54
C THR A 280 -17.89 -19.85 5.30
N LEU A 281 -17.62 -20.72 4.32
CA LEU A 281 -18.31 -20.71 3.02
C LEU A 281 -19.35 -21.83 2.89
N GLU A 282 -19.13 -23.02 3.46
CA GLU A 282 -20.09 -24.12 3.37
C GLU A 282 -21.38 -23.89 4.20
N ARG A 283 -21.46 -22.81 4.99
CA ARG A 283 -22.69 -22.38 5.68
C ARG A 283 -23.65 -21.57 4.80
N ARG A 284 -23.31 -21.28 3.55
CA ARG A 284 -24.18 -20.53 2.62
C ARG A 284 -24.36 -21.30 1.32
N THR A 285 -25.62 -21.54 0.97
CA THR A 285 -26.03 -22.17 -0.28
C THR A 285 -26.45 -21.10 -1.29
N ALA A 286 -26.58 -21.45 -2.58
CA ALA A 286 -27.12 -20.53 -3.58
C ALA A 286 -28.57 -20.10 -3.28
N ASP A 287 -29.25 -20.82 -2.38
CA ASP A 287 -30.57 -20.44 -1.86
C ASP A 287 -30.50 -19.28 -0.83
N ASP A 288 -29.31 -18.99 -0.29
CA ASP A 288 -29.04 -17.83 0.58
C ASP A 288 -28.62 -16.57 -0.21
N ASP A 289 -28.47 -16.69 -1.54
CA ASP A 289 -28.17 -15.55 -2.39
C ASP A 289 -29.41 -14.66 -2.57
N ILE A 290 -29.19 -13.35 -2.60
CA ILE A 290 -30.26 -12.39 -2.86
C ILE A 290 -30.67 -12.54 -4.33
N GLN A 291 -31.89 -13.04 -4.58
CA GLN A 291 -32.44 -13.31 -5.92
C GLN A 291 -32.32 -12.11 -6.89
N ASP A 292 -32.44 -10.90 -6.35
CA ASP A 292 -32.14 -9.65 -7.04
C ASP A 292 -31.61 -8.65 -6.01
N PRO A 293 -30.32 -8.24 -6.09
CA PRO A 293 -29.74 -7.28 -5.16
C PRO A 293 -30.39 -5.88 -5.21
N TRP A 294 -31.29 -5.64 -6.17
CA TRP A 294 -32.02 -4.40 -6.35
C TRP A 294 -33.52 -4.49 -6.00
N MET A 295 -33.99 -5.61 -5.45
CA MET A 295 -35.39 -5.72 -5.03
C MET A 295 -35.72 -4.77 -3.87
N LEU A 296 -36.81 -4.00 -4.03
CA LEU A 296 -37.39 -3.18 -2.98
C LEU A 296 -37.87 -4.07 -1.83
N VAL A 297 -37.14 -4.07 -0.71
CA VAL A 297 -37.52 -4.79 0.51
C VAL A 297 -38.73 -4.09 1.13
N SER A 298 -39.93 -4.63 0.93
CA SER A 298 -41.18 -4.14 1.55
C SER A 298 -41.86 -5.25 2.36
N PRO A 299 -42.30 -4.98 3.60
CA PRO A 299 -42.23 -3.68 4.29
C PRO A 299 -40.84 -3.38 4.87
N PRO A 300 -40.47 -2.09 5.00
CA PRO A 300 -39.24 -1.70 5.69
C PRO A 300 -39.25 -2.22 7.12
N ARG A 301 -38.29 -3.09 7.44
CA ARG A 301 -38.12 -3.63 8.78
C ARG A 301 -37.40 -2.57 9.62
N LEU A 302 -38.13 -1.93 10.53
CA LEU A 302 -37.50 -1.08 11.55
C LEU A 302 -36.61 -1.95 12.42
N ILE A 303 -35.30 -1.72 12.36
CA ILE A 303 -34.34 -2.30 13.30
C ILE A 303 -34.43 -1.42 14.55
N PRO A 304 -34.90 -1.94 15.70
CA PRO A 304 -34.92 -1.17 16.93
C PRO A 304 -33.48 -0.96 17.38
N PHE A 305 -32.97 0.26 17.23
CA PHE A 305 -31.77 0.66 17.94
C PHE A 305 -32.14 0.79 19.42
N LEU A 306 -31.48 0.02 20.28
CA LEU A 306 -31.55 0.23 21.73
C LEU A 306 -30.92 1.59 22.03
N LEU A 307 -31.72 2.51 22.55
CA LEU A 307 -31.29 3.86 22.96
C LEU A 307 -30.47 3.86 24.26
N GLU A 308 -30.33 2.71 24.92
CA GLU A 308 -29.55 2.53 26.13
C GLU A 308 -28.45 1.49 25.88
N ILE A 309 -27.20 1.96 25.91
CA ILE A 309 -26.00 1.12 25.92
C ILE A 309 -25.72 0.81 27.39
N SER A 310 -25.61 -0.47 27.75
CA SER A 310 -25.28 -0.85 29.13
C SER A 310 -23.83 -0.44 29.45
N LEU A 311 -23.58 -0.06 30.71
CA LEU A 311 -22.26 0.39 31.17
C LEU A 311 -21.15 -0.68 31.04
N ASP A 312 -21.50 -1.94 30.80
CA ASP A 312 -20.53 -3.02 30.59
C ASP A 312 -20.00 -3.08 29.14
N GLU A 313 -20.62 -2.35 28.20
CA GLU A 313 -20.23 -2.29 26.78
C GLU A 313 -19.65 -0.94 26.33
N ALA A 314 -19.33 -0.03 27.27
CA ALA A 314 -18.71 1.28 27.01
C ALA A 314 -17.24 1.32 27.47
#